data_AF-A0AAD9MSM1-F1
#
_entry.id   AF-A0AAD9MSM1-F1
#
_cell.length_a   1.000
_cell.length_b   1.000
_cell.length_c   1.000
_cell.angle_alpha   90.00
_cell.angle_beta   90.00
_cell.angle_gamma   90.00
#
_symmetry.space_group_name_H-M   'P 1'
#
loop_
_entity.id
_entity.type
_entity.pdbx_description
1 polymer ?
#
loop_
_entity_poly.entity_id
_entity_poly.type
_entity_poly.pdbx_seq_one_letter_code
_entity_poly.pdbx_strand_id
1 'polypeptide(L)'
;MAKMVSVLVLGVVLLGLPRPGLSLTATKQVVAANNDFAMDLYGQIRSNSAGKNIFFSSFSVSSALAMVYAGAKGNTKTEMANVLKFSGIN
;
A
#
# COMPACT_ATOMS: atom_id res chain seq x y z
N MET A 1 -36.57 2.62 -6.79
CA MET A 1 -35.60 1.66 -6.24
C MET A 1 -34.76 0.94 -7.32
N ALA A 2 -35.33 0.57 -8.49
CA ALA A 2 -34.59 -0.12 -9.55
C ALA A 2 -33.39 0.66 -10.18
N LYS A 3 -33.43 1.99 -10.21
CA LYS A 3 -32.30 2.81 -10.75
C LYS A 3 -31.08 2.87 -9.82
N MET A 4 -31.26 2.68 -8.51
CA MET A 4 -30.17 2.81 -7.53
C MET A 4 -29.33 1.52 -7.41
N VAL A 5 -29.95 0.36 -7.63
CA VAL A 5 -29.26 -0.94 -7.68
C VAL A 5 -28.43 -1.07 -8.96
N SER A 6 -28.87 -0.51 -10.08
CA SER A 6 -28.14 -0.57 -11.36
C SER A 6 -26.85 0.27 -11.37
N VAL A 7 -26.82 1.42 -10.68
CA VAL A 7 -25.60 2.24 -10.50
C VAL A 7 -24.60 1.54 -9.57
N LEU A 8 -25.08 0.81 -8.57
CA LEU A 8 -24.23 0.07 -7.63
C LEU A 8 -23.64 -1.20 -8.26
N VAL A 9 -24.39 -1.88 -9.13
CA VAL A 9 -23.88 -3.01 -9.92
C VAL A 9 -22.88 -2.52 -10.98
N LEU A 10 -23.09 -1.37 -11.62
CA LEU A 10 -22.12 -0.80 -12.56
C LEU A 10 -20.81 -0.37 -11.87
N GLY A 11 -20.89 0.16 -10.63
CA GLY A 11 -19.73 0.50 -9.80
C GLY A 11 -18.91 -0.70 -9.33
N VAL A 12 -19.56 -1.85 -9.12
CA VAL A 12 -18.89 -3.11 -8.74
C VAL A 12 -18.40 -3.90 -9.96
N VAL A 13 -19.09 -3.85 -11.10
CA VAL A 13 -18.68 -4.54 -12.35
C VAL A 13 -17.50 -3.85 -13.04
N LEU A 14 -17.26 -2.55 -12.78
CA LEU A 14 -16.03 -1.85 -13.19
C LEU A 14 -14.75 -2.30 -12.44
N LEU A 15 -14.85 -3.21 -11.46
CA LEU A 15 -13.70 -3.78 -10.74
C LEU A 15 -13.11 -5.03 -11.40
N GLY A 16 -13.75 -5.59 -12.43
CA GLY A 16 -13.37 -6.88 -13.03
C GLY A 16 -12.78 -6.85 -14.44
N LEU A 17 -12.80 -5.71 -15.14
CA LEU A 17 -12.10 -5.58 -16.43
C LEU A 17 -10.60 -5.34 -16.17
N PRO A 18 -9.69 -5.96 -16.95
CA PRO A 18 -8.28 -5.58 -16.90
C PRO A 18 -8.19 -4.08 -17.19
N ARG A 19 -7.85 -3.29 -16.17
CA ARG A 19 -7.69 -1.84 -16.31
C ARG A 19 -6.62 -1.60 -17.38
N PRO A 20 -6.96 -1.03 -18.54
CA PRO A 20 -5.94 -0.69 -19.53
C PRO A 20 -5.10 0.43 -18.92
N GLY A 21 -3.90 0.09 -18.43
CA GLY A 21 -3.02 1.03 -17.75
C GLY A 21 -2.26 0.48 -16.53
N LEU A 22 -2.52 -0.75 -16.07
CA LEU A 22 -1.70 -1.34 -15.00
C LEU A 22 -0.37 -1.85 -15.58
N SER A 23 0.69 -1.05 -15.44
CA SER A 23 2.05 -1.48 -15.78
C SER A 23 2.46 -2.64 -14.87
N LEU A 24 2.71 -3.82 -15.46
CA LEU A 24 3.22 -4.99 -14.74
C LEU A 24 4.52 -4.64 -14.01
N THR A 25 5.36 -3.79 -14.60
CA THR A 25 6.59 -3.29 -14.00
C THR A 25 6.31 -2.45 -12.75
N ALA A 26 5.37 -1.50 -12.83
CA ALA A 26 5.00 -0.67 -11.67
C ALA A 26 4.42 -1.53 -10.53
N THR A 27 3.60 -2.52 -10.87
CA THR A 27 3.05 -3.45 -9.88
C THR A 27 4.16 -4.27 -9.20
N LYS A 28 5.13 -4.77 -9.97
CA LYS A 28 6.30 -5.49 -9.42
C LYS A 28 7.14 -4.60 -8.49
N GLN A 29 7.35 -3.33 -8.85
CA GLN A 29 8.09 -2.39 -8.00
C GLN A 29 7.36 -2.12 -6.69
N VAL A 30 6.04 -1.91 -6.71
CA VAL A 30 5.22 -1.73 -5.51
C VAL A 30 5.25 -2.97 -4.62
N VAL A 31 5.16 -4.17 -5.21
CA VAL A 31 5.26 -5.43 -4.46
C VAL A 31 6.63 -5.57 -3.79
N ALA A 32 7.72 -5.29 -4.50
CA ALA A 32 9.07 -5.35 -3.95
C ALA A 32 9.24 -4.34 -2.79
N ALA A 33 8.85 -3.08 -3.00
CA ALA A 33 8.88 -2.04 -1.98
C ALA A 33 8.08 -2.42 -0.72
N ASN A 34 6.86 -2.97 -0.90
CA ASN A 34 6.04 -3.40 0.22
C ASN A 34 6.63 -4.61 0.97
N ASN A 35 7.31 -5.53 0.28
CA ASN A 35 7.99 -6.65 0.92
C ASN A 35 9.15 -6.17 1.79
N ASP A 36 9.98 -5.26 1.28
CA ASP A 36 11.10 -4.68 2.03
C ASP A 36 10.60 -3.91 3.26
N PHE A 37 9.57 -3.07 3.08
CA PHE A 37 8.90 -2.39 4.19
C PHE A 37 8.32 -3.37 5.23
N ALA A 38 7.72 -4.48 4.79
CA ALA A 38 7.15 -5.48 5.68
C ALA A 38 8.21 -6.16 6.55
N MET A 39 9.37 -6.48 5.96
CA MET A 39 10.47 -7.11 6.68
C MET A 39 11.10 -6.15 7.71
N ASP A 40 11.30 -4.89 7.33
CA ASP A 40 11.78 -3.85 8.24
C ASP A 40 10.80 -3.65 9.41
N LEU A 41 9.51 -3.51 9.11
CA LEU A 41 8.47 -3.33 10.13
C LEU A 41 8.35 -4.56 11.05
N TYR A 42 8.41 -5.77 10.50
CA TYR A 42 8.42 -7.00 11.29
C TYR A 42 9.62 -7.03 12.24
N GLY A 43 10.82 -6.67 11.77
CA GLY A 43 12.02 -6.58 12.61
C GLY A 43 11.82 -5.66 13.82
N GLN A 44 11.21 -4.50 13.60
CA GLN A 44 10.91 -3.53 14.66
C GLN A 44 9.83 -4.00 15.65
N ILE A 45 8.80 -4.70 15.17
CA ILE A 45 7.75 -5.24 16.05
C ILE A 45 8.30 -6.41 16.86
N ARG A 46 9.07 -7.30 16.21
CA ARG A 46 9.65 -8.50 16.83
C ARG A 46 10.59 -8.17 17.97
N SER A 47 11.42 -7.13 17.83
CA SER A 47 12.35 -6.71 18.89
C SER A 47 11.65 -6.37 20.21
N ASN A 48 10.37 -5.98 20.15
CA ASN A 48 9.54 -5.62 21.31
C ASN A 48 8.49 -6.70 21.67
N SER A 49 8.43 -7.81 20.94
CA SER A 49 7.35 -8.81 21.03
C SER A 49 7.86 -10.24 21.22
N ALA A 50 9.01 -10.40 21.87
CA ALA A 50 9.60 -11.72 22.11
C ALA A 50 8.61 -12.69 22.77
N GLY A 51 8.46 -13.88 22.17
CA GLY A 51 7.56 -14.93 22.65
C GLY A 51 6.06 -14.66 22.42
N LYS A 52 5.69 -13.60 21.69
CA LYS A 52 4.29 -13.27 21.37
C LYS A 52 3.99 -13.50 19.90
N ASN A 53 2.71 -13.74 19.60
CA ASN A 53 2.22 -13.79 18.23
C ASN A 53 2.30 -12.39 17.60
N ILE A 54 2.77 -12.31 16.35
CA ILE A 54 2.85 -11.08 15.57
C ILE A 54 1.99 -11.27 14.33
N PHE A 55 1.01 -10.39 14.15
CA PHE A 55 0.09 -10.42 13.01
C PHE A 55 -0.28 -9.00 12.58
N PHE A 56 -0.01 -8.65 11.32
CA PHE A 56 -0.35 -7.35 10.75
C PHE A 56 -0.42 -7.42 9.21
N SER A 57 -1.07 -6.44 8.59
CA SER A 57 -1.10 -6.28 7.13
C SER A 57 -0.15 -5.14 6.71
N SER A 58 1.02 -5.50 6.18
CA SER A 58 2.01 -4.52 5.71
C SER A 58 1.44 -3.60 4.63
N PHE A 59 0.69 -4.17 3.69
CA PHE A 59 0.07 -3.44 2.60
C PHE A 59 -0.94 -2.39 3.10
N SER A 60 -1.73 -2.72 4.13
CA SER A 60 -2.68 -1.77 4.71
C SER A 60 -1.97 -0.60 5.41
N VAL A 61 -0.91 -0.89 6.18
CA VAL A 61 -0.10 0.15 6.84
C VAL A 61 0.57 1.05 5.81
N SER A 62 1.21 0.46 4.80
CA SER A 62 1.85 1.19 3.70
C SER A 62 0.84 2.08 2.97
N SER A 63 -0.35 1.57 2.67
CA SER A 63 -1.42 2.35 1.99
C SER A 63 -1.90 3.53 2.84
N ALA A 64 -2.09 3.34 4.15
CA ALA A 64 -2.48 4.42 5.05
C ALA A 64 -1.41 5.52 5.09
N LEU A 65 -0.13 5.11 5.21
CA LEU A 65 1.00 6.04 5.21
C LEU A 65 1.25 6.68 3.84
N ALA A 66 0.89 6.03 2.73
CA ALA A 66 0.96 6.61 1.40
C ALA A 66 0.03 7.82 1.25
N MET A 67 -1.18 7.77 1.85
CA MET A 67 -2.08 8.92 1.89
C MET A 67 -1.47 10.09 2.70
N VAL A 68 -0.81 9.79 3.81
CA VAL A 68 -0.11 10.80 4.62
C VAL A 68 1.09 11.36 3.86
N TYR A 69 1.87 10.52 3.16
CA TYR A 69 2.98 10.91 2.31
C TYR A 69 2.55 11.87 1.20
N ALA A 70 1.36 11.67 0.62
CA ALA A 70 0.82 12.56 -0.40
C ALA A 70 0.60 13.99 0.12
N GLY A 71 0.27 14.15 1.41
CA GLY A 71 0.13 15.45 2.07
C GLY A 71 1.42 16.02 2.67
N ALA A 72 2.47 15.21 2.83
CA ALA A 72 3.73 15.62 3.44
C ALA A 72 4.57 16.52 2.51
N LYS A 73 5.49 17.30 3.11
CA LYS A 73 6.42 18.20 2.39
C LYS A 73 7.81 18.16 3.02
N GLY A 74 8.81 18.66 2.29
CA GLY A 74 10.19 18.80 2.77
C GLY A 74 10.76 17.49 3.33
N ASN A 75 11.49 17.59 4.44
CA ASN A 75 12.16 16.45 5.08
C ASN A 75 11.18 15.33 5.46
N THR A 76 9.98 15.66 5.93
CA THR A 76 8.96 14.66 6.28
C THR A 76 8.60 13.79 5.08
N LYS A 77 8.39 14.40 3.90
CA LYS A 77 8.10 13.65 2.68
C LYS A 77 9.25 12.73 2.30
N THR A 78 10.49 13.22 2.40
CA THR A 78 11.71 12.46 2.07
C THR A 78 11.89 11.26 2.99
N GLU A 79 11.77 11.44 4.30
CA GLU A 79 11.88 10.36 5.28
C GLU A 79 10.80 9.30 5.06
N MET A 80 9.56 9.73 4.81
CA MET A 80 8.46 8.81 4.51
C MET A 80 8.73 8.00 3.22
N ALA A 81 9.22 8.61 2.15
CA ALA A 81 9.58 7.89 0.93
C ALA A 81 10.66 6.83 1.19
N ASN A 82 11.63 7.15 2.02
CA ASN A 82 12.73 6.24 2.37
C ASN A 82 12.22 5.03 3.19
N VAL A 83 11.38 5.27 4.19
CA VAL A 83 10.81 4.19 5.03
C VAL A 83 9.85 3.31 4.22
N LEU A 84 8.98 3.91 3.41
CA LEU A 84 8.00 3.19 2.58
C LEU A 84 8.62 2.57 1.31
N LYS A 85 9.93 2.76 1.08
CA LYS A 85 10.68 2.25 -0.07
C LYS A 85 10.15 2.77 -1.42
N PHE A 86 9.56 3.97 -1.44
CA PHE A 86 9.00 4.57 -2.65
C PHE A 86 10.07 5.12 -3.60
N SER A 87 11.28 5.37 -3.12
CA SER A 87 12.39 5.91 -3.92
C SER A 87 12.84 5.00 -5.08
N GLY A 88 12.46 3.71 -5.08
CA GLY A 88 12.76 2.74 -6.14
C GLY A 88 11.60 2.48 -7.12
N ILE A 89 10.48 3.19 -6.96
CA ILE A 89 9.29 3.07 -7.81
C ILE A 89 9.33 4.20 -8.84
N ASN A 90 9.31 3.85 -10.13
CA ASN A 90 9.46 4.78 -11.26
C ASN A 90 8.22 4.78 -12.15
#